data_AF-A0A9N9A0L9-F1
#
_entry.id   AF-A0A9N9A0L9-F1
#
_cell.length_a   1.000
_cell.length_b   1.000
_cell.length_c   1.000
_cell.angle_alpha   90.00
_cell.angle_beta   90.00
_cell.angle_gamma   90.00
#
_symmetry.space_group_name_H-M   'P 1'
#
loop_
_entity.id
_entity.type
_entity.pdbx_description
1 polymer ?
#
loop_
_entity_poly.entity_id
_entity_poly.type
_entity_poly.pdbx_seq_one_letter_code
_entity_poly.pdbx_strand_id
1 'polypeptide(L)'
;LSIEFTTMSLTQMILHQFNTIYGLIIRPESTQYLEEKLGDIIRRNNLQRNNVSNIIEEIANAYVKQNGQIDFVELEKLQEVFEALQLSQEKNLKDIETLMPEKVDRDKFFHVIDAFDMPQGEEFTIFGLLTFSEGKYQLEDKEWQIWLDLSECFYNEGNFILAKGRYVEVQKFKVTSIEHPPLEDPDDTRKELGHLDFLGIPYSLEDEEVIKRYEREWKNTFLVIMSDLWLDQSKTFAKLRTMFKVYQDENLIPFVFVLIGNFLSEPFVNADVHSAKYRVAFDSLGNLIAEFPSIARYSHFVFVPGCSDFCLNGRSPQRHIPNMYTSRLKSKVPKAIFTSDRHLPSGLDYQF
;
A
#
# COMPACT_ATOMS: atom_id res chain seq x y z
N LEU A 1 -1.70 -32.61 3.45
CA LEU A 1 -1.84 -33.51 2.28
C LEU A 1 -2.58 -32.73 1.20
N SER A 2 -1.84 -31.87 0.51
CA SER A 2 -2.29 -31.04 -0.61
C SER A 2 -2.29 -31.92 -1.87
N ILE A 3 -3.47 -32.40 -2.25
CA ILE A 3 -3.66 -33.15 -3.49
C ILE A 3 -3.69 -32.12 -4.64
N GLU A 4 -2.87 -32.35 -5.67
CA GLU A 4 -2.74 -31.50 -6.84
C GLU A 4 -4.07 -31.40 -7.62
N PHE A 5 -4.82 -30.31 -7.45
CA PHE A 5 -6.03 -29.98 -8.21
C PHE A 5 -5.82 -29.80 -9.72
N THR A 6 -4.56 -29.88 -10.20
CA THR A 6 -4.17 -29.53 -11.57
C THR A 6 -4.64 -30.55 -12.62
N THR A 7 -4.96 -31.80 -12.23
CA THR A 7 -5.28 -32.90 -13.15
C THR A 7 -6.72 -33.41 -13.12
N MET A 8 -7.57 -32.90 -12.22
CA MET A 8 -8.94 -33.41 -12.02
C MET A 8 -9.94 -32.83 -13.03
N SER A 9 -10.89 -33.65 -13.50
CA SER A 9 -12.04 -33.19 -14.28
C SER A 9 -13.03 -32.39 -13.42
N LEU A 10 -13.92 -31.60 -14.04
CA LEU A 10 -14.94 -30.82 -13.33
C LEU A 10 -15.82 -31.72 -12.44
N THR A 11 -16.24 -32.88 -12.96
CA THR A 11 -16.96 -33.91 -12.22
C THR A 11 -16.17 -34.40 -11.00
N GLN A 12 -14.86 -34.62 -11.15
CA GLN A 12 -13.99 -35.04 -10.04
C GLN A 12 -13.84 -33.96 -8.97
N MET A 13 -13.78 -32.68 -9.37
CA MET A 13 -13.75 -31.55 -8.43
C MET A 13 -15.06 -31.44 -7.62
N ILE A 14 -16.21 -31.55 -8.29
CA ILE A 14 -17.53 -31.53 -7.62
C ILE A 14 -17.63 -32.68 -6.62
N LEU A 15 -17.28 -33.91 -7.05
CA LEU A 15 -17.33 -35.08 -6.19
C LEU A 15 -16.37 -34.97 -4.99
N HIS A 16 -15.16 -34.43 -5.19
CA HIS A 16 -14.22 -34.22 -4.10
C HIS A 16 -14.76 -33.22 -3.08
N GLN A 17 -15.27 -32.07 -3.53
CA GLN A 17 -15.80 -31.04 -2.64
C GLN A 17 -17.00 -31.56 -1.84
N PHE A 18 -18.01 -32.11 -2.53
CA PHE A 18 -19.23 -32.55 -1.87
C PHE A 18 -19.00 -33.78 -0.99
N ASN A 19 -18.37 -34.84 -1.52
CA ASN A 19 -18.24 -36.10 -0.78
C ASN A 19 -17.10 -36.07 0.25
N THR A 20 -15.95 -35.48 -0.08
CA THR A 20 -14.74 -35.58 0.77
C THR A 20 -14.65 -34.44 1.79
N ILE A 21 -15.02 -33.21 1.41
CA ILE A 21 -14.87 -32.04 2.28
C ILE A 21 -16.15 -31.79 3.08
N TYR A 22 -17.30 -31.79 2.42
CA TYR A 22 -18.59 -31.50 3.07
C TYR A 22 -19.34 -32.75 3.56
N GLY A 23 -18.87 -33.94 3.22
CA GLY A 23 -19.47 -35.21 3.64
C GLY A 23 -20.88 -35.48 3.07
N LEU A 24 -21.24 -34.80 1.98
CA LEU A 24 -22.54 -34.91 1.32
C LEU A 24 -22.46 -35.89 0.14
N ILE A 25 -23.37 -36.86 0.05
CA ILE A 25 -23.43 -37.77 -1.10
C ILE A 25 -24.22 -37.11 -2.23
N ILE A 26 -23.52 -36.69 -3.29
CA ILE A 26 -24.14 -36.10 -4.48
C ILE A 26 -24.61 -37.17 -5.47
N ARG A 27 -25.87 -37.09 -5.90
CA ARG A 27 -26.46 -38.02 -6.89
C ARG A 27 -26.04 -37.65 -8.32
N PRO A 28 -26.00 -38.61 -9.27
CA PRO A 28 -25.56 -38.36 -10.65
C PRO A 28 -26.33 -37.23 -11.35
N GLU A 29 -27.64 -37.11 -11.09
CA GLU A 29 -28.49 -36.07 -11.69
C GLU A 29 -28.08 -34.66 -11.20
N SER A 30 -27.76 -34.54 -9.90
CA SER A 30 -27.27 -33.31 -9.28
C SER A 30 -25.86 -32.95 -9.74
N THR A 31 -24.99 -33.95 -9.94
CA THR A 31 -23.65 -33.75 -10.48
C THR A 31 -23.71 -33.25 -11.92
N GLN A 32 -24.55 -33.85 -12.77
CA GLN A 32 -24.72 -33.44 -14.15
C GLN A 32 -25.25 -32.01 -14.26
N TYR A 33 -26.20 -31.63 -13.41
CA TYR A 33 -26.73 -30.27 -13.35
C TYR A 33 -25.64 -29.24 -13.02
N LEU A 34 -24.81 -29.50 -12.00
CA LEU A 34 -23.71 -28.60 -11.65
C LEU A 34 -22.64 -28.53 -12.74
N GLU A 35 -22.33 -29.66 -13.39
CA GLU A 35 -21.36 -29.70 -14.47
C GLU A 35 -21.79 -28.82 -15.66
N GLU A 36 -23.08 -28.86 -16.03
CA GLU A 36 -23.64 -28.00 -17.08
C GLU A 36 -23.59 -26.51 -16.69
N LYS A 37 -24.08 -26.16 -15.50
CA LYS A 37 -24.15 -24.76 -15.06
C LYS A 37 -22.79 -24.12 -14.80
N LEU A 38 -21.86 -24.86 -14.19
CA LEU A 38 -20.49 -24.39 -14.02
C LEU A 38 -19.76 -24.32 -15.37
N GLY A 39 -20.04 -25.24 -16.29
CA GLY A 39 -19.53 -25.18 -17.67
C GLY A 39 -19.93 -23.90 -18.39
N ASP A 40 -21.19 -23.46 -18.25
CA ASP A 40 -21.68 -22.20 -18.81
C ASP A 40 -20.98 -20.97 -18.18
N ILE A 41 -20.79 -20.97 -16.86
CA ILE A 41 -20.13 -19.88 -16.13
C ILE A 41 -18.66 -19.76 -16.54
N ILE A 42 -17.95 -20.89 -16.68
CA ILE A 42 -16.54 -20.91 -17.11
C ILE A 42 -16.39 -20.33 -18.51
N ARG A 43 -17.31 -20.67 -19.43
CA ARG A 43 -17.30 -20.15 -20.81
C ARG A 43 -17.59 -18.66 -20.90
N ARG A 44 -18.46 -18.12 -20.06
CA ARG A 44 -18.84 -16.69 -20.08
C ARG A 44 -17.75 -15.78 -19.49
N ASN A 45 -17.07 -16.23 -18.43
CA ASN A 45 -16.23 -15.37 -17.61
C ASN A 45 -14.71 -15.63 -17.73
N ASN A 46 -14.26 -16.50 -18.65
CA ASN A 46 -12.84 -16.85 -18.84
C ASN A 46 -12.11 -17.20 -17.51
N LEU A 47 -12.78 -17.92 -16.62
CA LEU A 47 -12.30 -18.16 -15.25
C LEU A 47 -11.14 -19.17 -15.22
N GLN A 48 -10.10 -18.86 -14.46
CA GLN A 48 -9.04 -19.82 -14.14
C GLN A 48 -9.57 -20.92 -13.21
N ARG A 49 -9.01 -22.14 -13.30
CA ARG A 49 -9.49 -23.34 -12.56
C ARG A 49 -9.54 -23.17 -11.04
N ASN A 50 -8.67 -22.36 -10.44
CA ASN A 50 -8.69 -22.10 -9.00
C ASN A 50 -9.97 -21.40 -8.56
N ASN A 51 -10.52 -20.52 -9.40
CA ASN A 51 -11.78 -19.82 -9.12
C ASN A 51 -12.98 -20.77 -9.19
N VAL A 52 -12.90 -21.84 -10.00
CA VAL A 52 -13.94 -22.86 -10.10
C VAL A 52 -14.07 -23.66 -8.80
N SER A 53 -12.94 -23.95 -8.14
CA SER A 53 -12.95 -24.64 -6.85
C SER A 53 -13.69 -23.83 -5.78
N ASN A 54 -13.44 -22.51 -5.72
CA ASN A 54 -14.07 -21.61 -4.76
C ASN A 54 -15.59 -21.51 -5.02
N ILE A 55 -16.02 -21.48 -6.28
CA ILE A 55 -17.46 -21.47 -6.61
C ILE A 55 -18.14 -22.77 -6.17
N ILE A 56 -17.51 -23.92 -6.39
CA ILE A 56 -18.06 -25.21 -5.93
C ILE A 56 -18.14 -25.25 -4.40
N GLU A 57 -17.16 -24.66 -3.72
CA GLU A 57 -17.15 -24.53 -2.27
C GLU A 57 -18.28 -23.64 -1.75
N GLU A 58 -18.51 -22.46 -2.36
CA GLU A 58 -19.61 -21.58 -2.02
C GLU A 58 -20.98 -22.26 -2.19
N ILE A 59 -21.16 -23.00 -3.28
CA ILE A 59 -22.40 -23.76 -3.53
C ILE A 59 -22.59 -24.85 -2.46
N ALA A 60 -21.54 -25.60 -2.13
CA ALA A 60 -21.60 -26.64 -1.12
C ALA A 60 -21.93 -26.06 0.27
N ASN A 61 -21.28 -24.95 0.63
CA ASN A 61 -21.52 -24.25 1.90
C ASN A 61 -22.95 -23.67 1.97
N ALA A 62 -23.42 -23.03 0.89
CA ALA A 62 -24.78 -22.51 0.81
C ALA A 62 -25.83 -23.63 0.92
N TYR A 63 -25.58 -24.79 0.32
CA TYR A 63 -26.45 -25.95 0.45
C TYR A 63 -26.54 -26.44 1.89
N VAL A 64 -25.41 -26.57 2.59
CA VAL A 64 -25.37 -26.95 4.01
C VAL A 64 -26.08 -25.92 4.89
N LYS A 65 -25.92 -24.64 4.60
CA LYS A 65 -26.53 -23.55 5.37
C LYS A 65 -28.06 -23.52 5.24
N GLN A 66 -28.60 -23.82 4.07
CA GLN A 66 -30.05 -23.80 3.81
C GLN A 66 -30.74 -25.10 4.26
N ASN A 67 -30.09 -26.25 4.07
CA ASN A 67 -30.74 -27.55 4.24
C ASN A 67 -30.22 -28.35 5.45
N GLY A 68 -29.18 -27.87 6.14
CA GLY A 68 -28.48 -28.62 7.16
C GLY A 68 -27.57 -29.71 6.57
N GLN A 69 -26.89 -30.45 7.43
CA GLN A 69 -26.00 -31.55 7.04
C GLN A 69 -26.84 -32.83 6.83
N ILE A 70 -27.41 -32.96 5.64
CA ILE A 70 -28.17 -34.15 5.20
C ILE A 70 -27.25 -35.07 4.40
N ASP A 71 -27.36 -36.39 4.58
CA ASP A 71 -26.48 -37.37 3.93
C ASP A 71 -26.52 -37.35 2.38
N PHE A 72 -27.61 -36.85 1.77
CA PHE A 72 -27.81 -36.86 0.32
C PHE A 72 -28.18 -35.49 -0.24
N VAL A 73 -27.61 -35.15 -1.41
CA VAL A 73 -27.94 -33.92 -2.16
C VAL A 73 -29.14 -34.17 -3.08
N GLU A 74 -30.25 -33.50 -2.81
CA GLU A 74 -31.45 -33.53 -3.65
C GLU A 74 -31.35 -32.46 -4.75
N LEU A 75 -31.72 -32.82 -5.99
CA LEU A 75 -31.60 -31.94 -7.15
C LEU A 75 -32.45 -30.66 -7.00
N GLU A 76 -33.69 -30.80 -6.54
CA GLU A 76 -34.64 -29.68 -6.38
C GLU A 76 -34.08 -28.62 -5.41
N LYS A 77 -33.58 -29.05 -4.26
CA LYS A 77 -32.96 -28.17 -3.26
C LYS A 77 -31.67 -27.53 -3.75
N LEU A 78 -30.89 -28.26 -4.56
CA LEU A 78 -29.66 -27.73 -5.14
C LEU A 78 -29.95 -26.65 -6.19
N GLN A 79 -31.04 -26.79 -6.94
CA GLN A 79 -31.51 -25.78 -7.89
C GLN A 79 -31.94 -24.50 -7.16
N GLU A 80 -32.71 -24.61 -6.07
CA GLU A 80 -33.11 -23.45 -5.25
C GLU A 80 -31.89 -22.70 -4.67
N VAL A 81 -30.90 -23.43 -4.15
CA VAL A 81 -29.64 -22.85 -3.64
C VAL A 81 -28.91 -22.11 -4.76
N PHE A 82 -28.84 -22.69 -5.95
CA PHE A 82 -28.14 -22.10 -7.09
C PHE A 82 -28.84 -20.83 -7.60
N GLU A 83 -30.18 -20.83 -7.68
CA GLU A 83 -30.98 -19.65 -8.06
C GLU A 83 -30.89 -18.54 -7.01
N ALA A 84 -30.91 -18.88 -5.71
CA ALA A 84 -30.73 -17.92 -4.63
C ALA A 84 -29.35 -17.24 -4.68
N LEU A 85 -28.29 -17.99 -5.02
CA LEU A 85 -26.96 -17.43 -5.21
C LEU A 85 -26.92 -16.46 -6.41
N GLN A 86 -27.56 -16.80 -7.54
CA GLN A 86 -27.65 -15.89 -8.69
C GLN A 86 -28.43 -14.60 -8.37
N LEU A 87 -29.59 -14.70 -7.71
CA LEU A 87 -30.40 -13.56 -7.30
C LEU A 87 -29.68 -12.66 -6.28
N SER A 88 -28.83 -13.23 -5.43
CA SER A 88 -28.02 -12.47 -4.47
C SER A 88 -26.92 -11.64 -5.16
N GLN A 89 -26.34 -12.15 -6.26
CA GLN A 89 -25.38 -11.40 -7.06
C GLN A 89 -26.06 -10.25 -7.82
N GLU A 90 -27.25 -10.47 -8.40
CA GLU A 90 -28.01 -9.43 -9.09
C GLU A 90 -28.56 -8.33 -8.17
N LYS A 91 -28.94 -8.67 -6.92
CA LYS A 91 -29.38 -7.67 -5.93
C LYS A 91 -28.22 -6.78 -5.47
N ASN A 92 -27.04 -7.34 -5.25
CA ASN A 92 -25.84 -6.55 -4.95
C ASN A 92 -25.51 -5.54 -6.06
N LEU A 93 -25.70 -5.89 -7.33
CA LEU A 93 -25.50 -4.99 -8.46
C LEU A 93 -26.52 -3.81 -8.48
N LYS A 94 -27.79 -4.09 -8.20
CA LYS A 94 -28.86 -3.07 -8.24
C LYS A 94 -28.83 -2.11 -7.05
N ASP A 95 -28.46 -2.59 -5.87
CA ASP A 95 -28.35 -1.74 -4.67
C ASP A 95 -27.13 -0.80 -4.76
N ILE A 96 -26.08 -1.20 -5.49
CA ILE A 96 -24.92 -0.34 -5.81
C ILE A 96 -25.28 0.73 -6.85
N GLU A 97 -26.03 0.39 -7.90
CA GLU A 97 -26.44 1.35 -8.94
C GLU A 97 -27.35 2.48 -8.44
N THR A 98 -28.13 2.24 -7.37
CA THR A 98 -29.11 3.22 -6.87
C THR A 98 -28.49 4.28 -5.93
N LEU A 99 -27.28 4.04 -5.41
CA LEU A 99 -26.59 4.92 -4.45
C LEU A 99 -25.48 5.79 -5.07
N MET A 100 -25.14 5.57 -6.34
CA MET A 100 -24.18 6.42 -7.05
C MET A 100 -24.94 7.59 -7.71
N PRO A 101 -24.57 8.87 -7.48
CA PRO A 101 -24.93 9.92 -8.42
C PRO A 101 -24.43 9.48 -9.81
N GLU A 102 -25.22 9.70 -10.88
CA GLU A 102 -24.91 9.28 -12.25
C GLU A 102 -23.40 9.25 -12.49
N LYS A 103 -22.84 8.06 -12.76
CA LYS A 103 -21.43 7.87 -13.09
C LYS A 103 -21.03 9.00 -14.04
N VAL A 104 -20.25 9.94 -13.55
CA VAL A 104 -19.52 10.88 -14.39
C VAL A 104 -18.65 9.98 -15.26
N ASP A 105 -19.06 9.82 -16.51
CA ASP A 105 -18.40 8.94 -17.47
C ASP A 105 -16.95 9.43 -17.62
N ARG A 106 -16.02 8.77 -16.94
CA ARG A 106 -14.60 9.15 -16.90
C ARG A 106 -14.01 9.19 -18.32
N ASP A 107 -14.55 8.38 -19.23
CA ASP A 107 -14.15 8.32 -20.64
C ASP A 107 -14.60 9.56 -21.43
N LYS A 108 -15.57 10.35 -20.92
CA LYS A 108 -15.90 11.68 -21.49
C LYS A 108 -14.90 12.77 -21.12
N PHE A 109 -14.06 12.56 -20.11
CA PHE A 109 -13.07 13.55 -19.66
C PHE A 109 -11.64 13.15 -20.01
N PHE A 110 -11.42 11.89 -20.40
CA PHE A 110 -10.13 11.39 -20.85
C PHE A 110 -10.08 11.35 -22.38
N HIS A 111 -9.31 12.27 -22.97
CA HIS A 111 -9.05 12.30 -24.40
C HIS A 111 -7.55 12.21 -24.64
N VAL A 112 -7.13 11.22 -25.41
CA VAL A 112 -5.79 11.19 -25.99
C VAL A 112 -5.87 11.93 -27.31
N ILE A 113 -5.32 13.14 -27.33
CA ILE A 113 -5.25 13.98 -28.54
C ILE A 113 -3.81 13.94 -29.02
N ASP A 114 -3.60 13.45 -30.25
CA ASP A 114 -2.31 13.54 -30.94
C ASP A 114 -1.89 15.02 -31.04
N ALA A 115 -0.61 15.32 -30.87
CA ALA A 115 -0.08 16.68 -31.01
C ALA A 115 -0.44 17.34 -32.36
N PHE A 116 -0.61 16.55 -33.42
CA PHE A 116 -1.04 17.01 -34.75
C PHE A 116 -2.54 17.24 -34.86
N ASP A 117 -3.35 16.63 -33.99
CA ASP A 117 -4.80 16.76 -33.93
C ASP A 117 -5.26 17.78 -32.87
N MET A 118 -4.33 18.51 -32.25
CA MET A 118 -4.64 19.51 -31.23
C MET A 118 -5.46 20.69 -31.81
N PRO A 119 -6.61 21.03 -31.22
CA PRO A 119 -7.44 22.14 -31.69
C PRO A 119 -6.68 23.47 -31.52
N GLN A 120 -6.56 24.23 -32.61
CA GLN A 120 -5.87 25.52 -32.57
C GLN A 120 -6.75 26.60 -31.96
N GLY A 121 -6.22 27.31 -30.95
CA GLY A 121 -6.86 28.49 -30.36
C GLY A 121 -7.86 28.22 -29.23
N GLU A 122 -8.30 26.98 -29.01
CA GLU A 122 -9.14 26.62 -27.86
C GLU A 122 -8.28 26.31 -26.62
N GLU A 123 -8.85 26.53 -25.42
CA GLU A 123 -8.23 26.11 -24.17
C GLU A 123 -8.59 24.66 -23.84
N PHE A 124 -7.58 23.84 -23.57
CA PHE A 124 -7.74 22.46 -23.11
C PHE A 124 -6.66 22.10 -22.09
N THR A 125 -6.82 20.93 -21.46
CA THR A 125 -5.89 20.41 -20.47
C THR A 125 -5.15 19.21 -21.03
N ILE A 126 -3.82 19.20 -20.89
CA ILE A 126 -2.96 18.08 -21.24
C ILE A 126 -2.31 17.49 -20.00
N PHE A 127 -2.17 16.17 -19.97
CA PHE A 127 -1.51 15.43 -18.89
C PHE A 127 -0.16 14.90 -19.38
N GLY A 128 0.88 15.00 -18.56
CA GLY A 128 2.17 14.38 -18.86
C GLY A 128 3.25 14.71 -17.84
N LEU A 129 4.45 14.19 -18.07
CA LEU A 129 5.64 14.43 -17.27
C LEU A 129 6.29 15.75 -17.71
N LEU A 130 6.44 16.70 -16.79
CA LEU A 130 7.16 17.93 -17.04
C LEU A 130 8.67 17.66 -17.04
N THR A 131 9.33 17.89 -18.16
CA THR A 131 10.79 17.76 -18.30
C THR A 131 11.42 19.07 -18.79
N PHE A 132 12.69 19.30 -18.45
CA PHE A 132 13.44 20.46 -18.94
C PHE A 132 14.56 19.97 -19.88
N SER A 133 14.47 20.34 -21.15
CA SER A 133 15.45 19.96 -22.17
C SER A 133 15.81 21.17 -23.03
N GLU A 134 17.09 21.26 -23.40
CA GLU A 134 17.60 22.33 -24.28
C GLU A 134 17.26 23.77 -23.83
N GLY A 135 17.12 23.99 -22.52
CA GLY A 135 16.78 25.30 -21.95
C GLY A 135 15.30 25.66 -22.01
N LYS A 136 14.42 24.72 -22.37
CA LYS A 136 12.96 24.91 -22.45
C LYS A 136 12.23 23.81 -21.71
N TYR A 137 11.02 24.13 -21.24
CA TYR A 137 10.13 23.15 -20.65
C TYR A 137 9.37 22.40 -21.73
N GLN A 138 9.21 21.10 -21.54
CA GLN A 138 8.41 20.25 -22.40
C GLN A 138 7.53 19.33 -21.53
N LEU A 139 6.38 18.94 -22.08
CA LEU A 139 5.52 17.93 -21.49
C LEU A 139 5.68 16.63 -22.30
N GLU A 140 5.98 15.54 -21.61
CA GLU A 140 6.25 14.23 -22.20
C GLU A 140 5.20 13.21 -21.77
N ASP A 141 4.67 12.47 -22.75
CA ASP A 141 3.95 11.21 -22.55
C ASP A 141 4.71 10.09 -23.29
N LYS A 142 4.24 8.84 -23.24
CA LYS A 142 4.91 7.66 -23.81
C LYS A 142 5.36 7.82 -25.27
N GLU A 143 4.60 8.56 -26.06
CA GLU A 143 4.80 8.67 -27.51
C GLU A 143 5.04 10.12 -27.99
N TRP A 144 4.81 11.12 -27.12
CA TRP A 144 4.70 12.51 -27.55
C TRP A 144 5.44 13.47 -26.64
N GLN A 145 5.97 14.53 -27.24
CA GLN A 145 6.60 15.66 -26.55
C GLN A 145 6.06 16.98 -27.11
N ILE A 146 5.78 17.94 -26.24
CA ILE A 146 5.29 19.26 -26.61
C ILE A 146 5.99 20.35 -25.82
N TRP A 147 6.43 21.43 -26.48
CA TRP A 147 7.09 22.55 -25.80
C TRP A 147 6.08 23.40 -25.06
N LEU A 148 6.40 23.71 -23.80
CA LEU A 148 5.59 24.55 -22.95
C LEU A 148 6.16 25.97 -22.89
N ASP A 149 5.31 26.95 -23.14
CA ASP A 149 5.60 28.34 -22.81
C ASP A 149 5.11 28.63 -21.38
N LEU A 150 6.04 28.56 -20.42
CA LEU A 150 5.79 28.80 -19.00
C LEU A 150 6.08 30.25 -18.58
N SER A 151 6.05 31.22 -19.50
CA SER A 151 6.35 32.63 -19.18
C SER A 151 5.54 33.20 -18.00
N GLU A 152 4.37 32.63 -17.72
CA GLU A 152 3.43 33.08 -16.68
C GLU A 152 3.38 32.15 -15.44
N CYS A 153 4.15 31.06 -15.41
CA CYS A 153 4.10 30.03 -14.37
C CYS A 153 5.51 29.51 -13.99
N PHE A 154 5.76 29.28 -12.71
CA PHE A 154 7.00 28.63 -12.26
C PHE A 154 6.70 27.22 -11.74
N TYR A 155 7.41 26.21 -12.25
CA TYR A 155 7.21 24.82 -11.86
C TYR A 155 8.51 24.02 -11.93
N ASN A 156 8.60 22.97 -11.11
CA ASN A 156 9.76 22.09 -11.06
C ASN A 156 9.56 20.87 -11.98
N GLU A 157 10.61 20.51 -12.71
CA GLU A 157 10.65 19.30 -13.54
C GLU A 157 10.50 18.00 -12.72
N GLY A 158 10.22 16.89 -13.41
CA GLY A 158 10.10 15.56 -12.83
C GLY A 158 8.74 15.24 -12.21
N ASN A 159 7.74 16.10 -12.42
CA ASN A 159 6.38 15.93 -11.91
C ASN A 159 5.40 15.60 -13.04
N PHE A 160 4.46 14.70 -12.77
CA PHE A 160 3.27 14.57 -13.60
C PHE A 160 2.32 15.74 -13.31
N ILE A 161 1.92 16.44 -14.36
CA ILE A 161 1.09 17.64 -14.26
C ILE A 161 -0.09 17.62 -15.22
N LEU A 162 -1.12 18.38 -14.88
CA LEU A 162 -2.21 18.79 -15.75
C LEU A 162 -1.92 20.25 -16.16
N ALA A 163 -1.51 20.46 -17.41
CA ALA A 163 -1.26 21.79 -17.96
C ALA A 163 -2.49 22.25 -18.74
N LYS A 164 -3.15 23.30 -18.27
CA LYS A 164 -4.25 23.95 -18.98
C LYS A 164 -3.71 25.12 -19.79
N GLY A 165 -4.14 25.23 -21.03
CA GLY A 165 -3.65 26.28 -21.92
C GLY A 165 -4.15 26.08 -23.33
N ARG A 166 -3.47 26.73 -24.27
CA ARG A 166 -3.85 26.74 -25.69
C ARG A 166 -2.68 26.42 -26.59
N TYR A 167 -2.94 25.69 -27.66
CA TYR A 167 -1.97 25.42 -28.71
C TYR A 167 -1.85 26.64 -29.64
N VAL A 168 -0.65 27.22 -29.77
CA VAL A 168 -0.44 28.50 -30.49
C VAL A 168 0.35 28.31 -31.77
N GLU A 169 1.47 27.59 -31.71
CA GLU A 169 2.36 27.31 -32.85
C GLU A 169 2.66 25.80 -32.89
N VAL A 170 3.24 25.32 -33.99
CA VAL A 170 3.62 23.91 -34.14
C VAL A 170 4.49 23.47 -32.95
N GLN A 171 4.00 22.47 -32.22
CA GLN A 171 4.59 21.90 -31.00
C GLN A 171 4.80 22.90 -29.86
N LYS A 172 4.08 24.03 -29.83
CA LYS A 172 4.17 25.02 -28.76
C LYS A 172 2.81 25.26 -28.09
N PHE A 173 2.73 24.86 -26.82
CA PHE A 173 1.58 25.02 -25.96
C PHE A 173 1.80 26.18 -24.98
N LYS A 174 0.98 27.22 -25.06
CA LYS A 174 1.01 28.33 -24.10
C LYS A 174 0.18 27.94 -22.88
N VAL A 175 0.85 27.80 -21.74
CA VAL A 175 0.23 27.37 -20.49
C VAL A 175 -0.40 28.56 -19.78
N THR A 176 -1.67 28.41 -19.39
CA THR A 176 -2.43 29.35 -18.57
C THR A 176 -2.34 28.98 -17.09
N SER A 177 -2.47 27.69 -16.76
CA SER A 177 -2.33 27.18 -15.40
C SER A 177 -1.76 25.75 -15.37
N ILE A 178 -1.08 25.42 -14.27
CA ILE A 178 -0.58 24.07 -14.00
C ILE A 178 -1.20 23.57 -12.70
N GLU A 179 -1.73 22.36 -12.74
CA GLU A 179 -2.32 21.66 -11.60
C GLU A 179 -1.69 20.27 -11.45
N HIS A 180 -1.69 19.73 -10.23
CA HIS A 180 -1.34 18.32 -10.02
C HIS A 180 -2.57 17.44 -10.24
N PRO A 181 -2.39 16.17 -10.65
CA PRO A 181 -3.46 15.19 -10.63
C PRO A 181 -4.14 15.16 -9.24
N PRO A 182 -5.47 15.06 -9.18
CA PRO A 182 -6.19 15.08 -7.92
C PRO A 182 -5.82 13.86 -7.06
N LEU A 183 -5.81 14.05 -5.74
CA LEU A 183 -5.65 12.95 -4.79
C LEU A 183 -6.90 12.06 -4.82
N GLU A 184 -6.69 10.75 -4.96
CA GLU A 184 -7.77 9.75 -4.87
C GLU A 184 -8.06 9.39 -3.40
N ASP A 185 -9.33 9.14 -3.08
CA ASP A 185 -9.73 8.64 -1.77
C ASP A 185 -9.28 7.17 -1.62
N PRO A 186 -8.55 6.82 -0.54
CA PRO A 186 -8.12 5.45 -0.30
C PRO A 186 -9.26 4.42 -0.31
N ASP A 187 -10.48 4.81 0.10
CA ASP A 187 -11.63 3.90 0.10
C ASP A 187 -12.12 3.58 -1.31
N ASP A 188 -11.99 4.52 -2.25
CA ASP A 188 -12.31 4.27 -3.66
C ASP A 188 -11.23 3.39 -4.31
N THR A 189 -9.95 3.65 -4.01
CA THR A 189 -8.83 2.79 -4.45
C THR A 189 -9.02 1.34 -3.94
N ARG A 190 -9.42 1.16 -2.68
CA ARG A 190 -9.67 -0.17 -2.09
C ARG A 190 -10.87 -0.89 -2.71
N LYS A 191 -11.95 -0.17 -3.05
CA LYS A 191 -13.11 -0.77 -3.74
C LYS A 191 -12.74 -1.34 -5.09
N GLU A 192 -11.94 -0.60 -5.86
CA GLU A 192 -11.53 -1.00 -7.22
C GLU A 192 -10.42 -2.06 -7.22
N LEU A 193 -9.44 -1.95 -6.32
CA LEU A 193 -8.27 -2.84 -6.28
C LEU A 193 -8.42 -4.01 -5.29
N GLY A 194 -9.52 -4.04 -4.54
CA GLY A 194 -9.88 -5.11 -3.61
C GLY A 194 -8.86 -5.31 -2.50
N HIS A 195 -8.48 -6.57 -2.25
CA HIS A 195 -7.58 -6.98 -1.16
C HIS A 195 -6.10 -6.98 -1.54
N LEU A 196 -5.70 -6.19 -2.56
CA LEU A 196 -4.30 -6.12 -2.93
C LEU A 196 -3.49 -5.44 -1.82
N ASP A 197 -2.43 -6.11 -1.37
CA ASP A 197 -1.57 -5.61 -0.32
C ASP A 197 -0.53 -4.62 -0.90
N PHE A 198 -0.80 -3.32 -0.73
CA PHE A 198 0.12 -2.24 -1.12
C PHE A 198 1.22 -1.98 -0.10
N LEU A 199 1.03 -2.43 1.15
CA LEU A 199 1.91 -2.09 2.27
C LEU A 199 2.93 -3.19 2.57
N GLY A 200 2.72 -4.41 2.07
CA GLY A 200 3.53 -5.59 2.39
C GLY A 200 3.12 -6.26 3.70
N ILE A 201 1.93 -5.93 4.22
CA ILE A 201 1.33 -6.52 5.41
C ILE A 201 0.08 -7.29 4.96
N PRO A 202 0.00 -8.62 5.16
CA PRO A 202 -1.21 -9.37 4.81
C PRO A 202 -2.40 -8.79 5.58
N TYR A 203 -3.30 -8.13 4.86
CA TYR A 203 -4.42 -7.38 5.42
C TYR A 203 -5.70 -8.22 5.26
N SER A 204 -6.35 -8.57 6.37
CA SER A 204 -7.71 -9.11 6.34
C SER A 204 -8.72 -8.08 6.85
N LEU A 205 -9.98 -8.20 6.45
CA LEU A 205 -11.07 -7.35 6.96
C LEU A 205 -11.30 -7.55 8.47
N GLU A 206 -11.03 -8.74 8.99
CA GLU A 206 -11.12 -9.06 10.42
C GLU A 206 -10.05 -8.29 11.21
N ASP A 207 -8.85 -8.12 10.64
CA ASP A 207 -7.78 -7.34 11.26
C ASP A 207 -8.14 -5.84 11.35
N GLU A 208 -8.89 -5.30 10.39
CA GLU A 208 -9.27 -3.89 10.38
C GLU A 208 -10.20 -3.51 11.53
N GLU A 209 -11.24 -4.31 11.79
CA GLU A 209 -12.16 -4.06 12.91
C GLU A 209 -11.45 -4.15 14.26
N VAL A 210 -10.54 -5.13 14.39
CA VAL A 210 -9.73 -5.33 15.58
C VAL A 210 -8.78 -4.15 15.80
N ILE A 211 -8.09 -3.68 14.75
CA ILE A 211 -7.19 -2.52 14.82
C ILE A 211 -7.98 -1.26 15.18
N LYS A 212 -9.11 -0.99 14.51
CA LYS A 212 -9.98 0.17 14.81
C LYS A 212 -10.49 0.13 16.25
N ARG A 213 -10.74 -1.06 16.80
CA ARG A 213 -11.12 -1.21 18.20
C ARG A 213 -9.97 -0.81 19.12
N TYR A 214 -8.77 -1.34 18.92
CA TYR A 214 -7.61 -1.00 19.75
C TYR A 214 -7.23 0.48 19.65
N GLU A 215 -7.35 1.10 18.48
CA GLU A 215 -7.13 2.53 18.29
C GLU A 215 -8.08 3.38 19.15
N ARG A 216 -9.36 2.97 19.28
CA ARG A 216 -10.33 3.66 20.16
C ARG A 216 -10.05 3.43 21.64
N GLU A 217 -9.53 2.25 22.00
CA GLU A 217 -9.23 1.88 23.39
C GLU A 217 -7.93 2.55 23.88
N TRP A 218 -6.89 2.62 23.04
CA TRP A 218 -5.54 3.09 23.41
C TRP A 218 -5.33 4.59 23.14
N LYS A 219 -6.22 5.44 23.69
CA LYS A 219 -6.22 6.90 23.44
C LYS A 219 -4.99 7.67 23.93
N ASN A 220 -4.20 7.06 24.82
CA ASN A 220 -2.99 7.69 25.37
C ASN A 220 -1.72 7.23 24.65
N THR A 221 -1.85 6.49 23.55
CA THR A 221 -0.73 6.10 22.68
C THR A 221 -0.41 7.23 21.74
N PHE A 222 0.84 7.69 21.75
CA PHE A 222 1.31 8.72 20.84
C PHE A 222 2.74 8.45 20.40
N LEU A 223 3.11 9.08 19.28
CA LEU A 223 4.42 8.97 18.66
C LEU A 223 5.14 10.31 18.77
N VAL A 224 6.45 10.27 18.93
CA VAL A 224 7.32 11.45 18.84
C VAL A 224 8.17 11.32 17.60
N ILE A 225 8.04 12.28 16.68
CA ILE A 225 8.78 12.30 15.42
C ILE A 225 9.72 13.49 15.44
N MET A 226 11.00 13.24 15.17
CA MET A 226 12.05 14.26 15.12
C MET A 226 13.00 13.97 13.97
N SER A 227 13.50 15.02 13.34
CA SER A 227 14.44 14.97 12.20
C SER A 227 15.70 15.77 12.49
N ASP A 228 16.77 15.51 11.73
CA ASP A 228 18.06 16.22 11.80
C ASP A 228 18.68 16.22 13.21
N LEU A 229 18.76 15.02 13.77
CA LEU A 229 19.31 14.77 15.10
C LEU A 229 20.84 14.71 15.07
N TRP A 230 21.51 15.85 14.94
CA TRP A 230 22.98 15.92 14.94
C TRP A 230 23.59 15.49 16.29
N LEU A 231 24.00 14.23 16.38
CA LEU A 231 24.51 13.56 17.58
C LEU A 231 25.98 13.90 17.89
N ASP A 232 26.65 14.65 17.03
CA ASP A 232 27.95 15.25 17.30
C ASP A 232 27.85 16.59 18.05
N GLN A 233 26.64 17.16 18.15
CA GLN A 233 26.41 18.45 18.81
C GLN A 233 25.96 18.25 20.26
N SER A 234 26.71 18.83 21.21
CA SER A 234 26.38 18.79 22.63
C SER A 234 25.01 19.42 22.94
N LYS A 235 24.61 20.42 22.16
CA LYS A 235 23.29 21.08 22.24
C LYS A 235 22.14 20.10 21.96
N THR A 236 22.32 19.17 21.02
CA THR A 236 21.32 18.14 20.69
C THR A 236 21.12 17.21 21.88
N PHE A 237 22.21 16.73 22.48
CA PHE A 237 22.17 15.88 23.67
C PHE A 237 21.51 16.58 24.88
N ALA A 238 21.81 17.87 25.10
CA ALA A 238 21.19 18.64 26.16
C ALA A 238 19.67 18.74 25.97
N LYS A 239 19.20 18.96 24.74
CA LYS A 239 17.76 19.03 24.42
C LYS A 239 17.07 17.67 24.54
N LEU A 240 17.67 16.60 24.01
CA LEU A 240 17.15 15.24 24.12
C LEU A 240 17.00 14.82 25.58
N ARG A 241 18.01 15.12 26.40
CA ARG A 241 17.99 14.89 27.85
C ARG A 241 16.82 15.62 28.52
N THR A 242 16.63 16.90 28.21
CA THR A 242 15.52 17.69 28.77
C THR A 242 14.17 17.11 28.35
N MET A 243 14.02 16.72 27.09
CA MET A 243 12.80 16.10 26.57
C MET A 243 12.50 14.76 27.25
N PHE A 244 13.49 13.85 27.33
CA PHE A 244 13.33 12.56 28.02
C PHE A 244 13.00 12.75 29.51
N LYS A 245 13.62 13.74 30.15
CA LYS A 245 13.30 14.11 31.53
C LYS A 245 11.84 14.52 31.68
N VAL A 246 11.35 15.43 30.83
CA VAL A 246 9.94 15.87 30.88
C VAL A 246 9.00 14.70 30.68
N TYR A 247 9.24 13.83 29.69
CA TYR A 247 8.38 12.67 29.47
C TYR A 247 8.37 11.69 30.65
N GLN A 248 9.54 11.44 31.26
CA GLN A 248 9.63 10.53 32.40
C GLN A 248 9.03 11.13 33.67
N ASP A 249 9.28 12.41 33.95
CA ASP A 249 8.81 13.11 35.15
C ASP A 249 7.27 13.29 35.12
N GLU A 250 6.69 13.60 33.95
CA GLU A 250 5.25 13.72 33.76
C GLU A 250 4.54 12.37 33.54
N ASN A 251 5.29 11.25 33.53
CA ASN A 251 4.78 9.91 33.23
C ASN A 251 4.01 9.81 31.89
N LEU A 252 4.45 10.58 30.89
CA LEU A 252 3.93 10.62 29.52
C LEU A 252 4.89 9.88 28.60
N ILE A 253 4.92 8.55 28.67
CA ILE A 253 5.89 7.74 27.92
C ILE A 253 5.40 7.52 26.48
N PRO A 254 6.10 8.03 25.45
CA PRO A 254 5.69 7.81 24.06
C PRO A 254 5.79 6.34 23.68
N PHE A 255 4.89 5.86 22.84
CA PHE A 255 4.93 4.48 22.39
C PHE A 255 6.09 4.24 21.43
N VAL A 256 6.36 5.19 20.53
CA VAL A 256 7.44 5.15 19.54
C VAL A 256 8.09 6.52 19.43
N PHE A 257 9.42 6.54 19.42
CA PHE A 257 10.24 7.64 18.94
C PHE A 257 10.71 7.32 17.52
N VAL A 258 10.29 8.14 16.55
CA VAL A 258 10.81 8.10 15.17
C VAL A 258 11.90 9.16 15.06
N LEU A 259 13.14 8.69 14.99
CA LEU A 259 14.35 9.50 14.95
C LEU A 259 14.88 9.46 13.51
N ILE A 260 14.64 10.55 12.78
CA ILE A 260 15.05 10.71 11.40
C ILE A 260 16.38 11.46 11.38
N GLY A 261 17.30 10.99 10.54
CA GLY A 261 18.57 11.67 10.28
C GLY A 261 18.38 13.07 9.69
N ASN A 262 19.45 13.84 9.52
CA ASN A 262 20.84 13.39 9.58
C ASN A 262 21.36 13.22 11.02
N PHE A 263 22.14 12.16 11.29
CA PHE A 263 22.66 11.87 12.64
C PHE A 263 24.00 12.53 12.98
N LEU A 264 24.71 13.08 12.00
CA LEU A 264 25.86 13.96 12.20
C LEU A 264 25.62 15.30 11.48
N SER A 265 26.28 16.36 11.95
CA SER A 265 26.19 17.68 11.32
C SER A 265 26.96 17.79 10.00
N GLU A 266 27.96 16.94 9.79
CA GLU A 266 28.71 16.83 8.53
C GLU A 266 28.28 15.58 7.75
N PRO A 267 28.23 15.64 6.40
CA PRO A 267 27.93 14.47 5.58
C PRO A 267 28.88 13.31 5.83
N PHE A 268 28.36 12.10 5.82
CA PHE A 268 29.16 10.91 6.02
C PHE A 268 30.17 10.73 4.87
N VAL A 269 31.45 10.70 5.21
CA VAL A 269 32.55 10.35 4.30
C VAL A 269 33.13 9.01 4.74
N ASN A 270 33.37 8.11 3.80
CA ASN A 270 33.94 6.78 4.10
C ASN A 270 35.44 6.88 4.45
N ALA A 271 35.71 7.38 5.65
CA ALA A 271 37.03 7.51 6.25
C ALA A 271 36.97 7.03 7.71
N ASP A 272 38.08 6.49 8.21
CA ASP A 272 38.16 5.88 9.55
C ASP A 272 37.72 6.83 10.67
N VAL A 273 38.07 8.12 10.53
CA VAL A 273 37.72 9.17 11.50
C VAL A 273 36.21 9.40 11.56
N HIS A 274 35.54 9.52 10.40
CA HIS A 274 34.10 9.72 10.35
C HIS A 274 33.34 8.47 10.83
N SER A 275 33.82 7.28 10.46
CA SER A 275 33.28 6.01 10.96
C SER A 275 33.38 5.87 12.48
N ALA A 276 34.50 6.32 13.07
CA ALA A 276 34.67 6.33 14.52
C ALA A 276 33.73 7.35 15.20
N LYS A 277 33.63 8.57 14.67
CA LYS A 277 32.69 9.60 15.17
C LYS A 277 31.24 9.09 15.15
N TYR A 278 30.81 8.48 14.06
CA TYR A 278 29.46 7.93 13.90
C TYR A 278 29.15 6.87 14.95
N ARG A 279 30.10 5.95 15.21
CA ARG A 279 29.97 4.92 16.25
C ARG A 279 29.88 5.51 17.66
N VAL A 280 30.72 6.51 17.97
CA VAL A 280 30.71 7.19 19.26
C VAL A 280 29.40 7.95 19.49
N ALA A 281 28.86 8.54 18.44
CA ALA A 281 27.60 9.29 18.49
C ALA A 281 26.41 8.38 18.87
N PHE A 282 26.26 7.23 18.19
CA PHE A 282 25.25 6.23 18.54
C PHE A 282 25.47 5.58 19.91
N ASP A 283 26.72 5.30 20.29
CA ASP A 283 27.04 4.75 21.62
C ASP A 283 26.64 5.74 22.74
N SER A 284 26.90 7.03 22.52
CA SER A 284 26.52 8.13 23.42
C SER A 284 25.00 8.30 23.50
N LEU A 285 24.29 8.20 22.37
CA LEU A 285 22.82 8.24 22.37
C LEU A 285 22.23 7.04 23.13
N GLY A 286 22.79 5.85 22.95
CA GLY A 286 22.39 4.67 23.72
C GLY A 286 22.61 4.84 25.22
N ASN A 287 23.71 5.47 25.63
CA ASN A 287 23.93 5.85 27.04
C ASN A 287 22.87 6.83 27.53
N LEU A 288 22.59 7.89 26.76
CA LEU A 288 21.59 8.89 27.14
C LEU A 288 20.21 8.27 27.35
N ILE A 289 19.77 7.38 26.45
CA ILE A 289 18.47 6.70 26.58
C ILE A 289 18.46 5.78 27.82
N ALA A 290 19.57 5.08 28.09
CA ALA A 290 19.67 4.19 29.26
C ALA A 290 19.58 4.93 30.61
N GLU A 291 19.86 6.24 30.65
CA GLU A 291 19.66 7.08 31.83
C GLU A 291 18.17 7.32 32.16
N PHE A 292 17.26 6.99 31.25
CA PHE A 292 15.80 7.11 31.42
C PHE A 292 15.12 5.73 31.31
N PRO A 293 15.16 4.89 32.38
CA PRO A 293 14.73 3.49 32.31
C PRO A 293 13.27 3.28 31.89
N SER A 294 12.36 4.19 32.28
CA SER A 294 10.94 4.07 31.89
C SER A 294 10.77 4.19 30.38
N ILE A 295 11.46 5.17 29.77
CA ILE A 295 11.46 5.37 28.33
C ILE A 295 12.15 4.19 27.63
N ALA A 296 13.34 3.80 28.08
CA ALA A 296 14.11 2.71 27.48
C ALA A 296 13.36 1.36 27.50
N ARG A 297 12.52 1.13 28.53
CA ARG A 297 11.75 -0.11 28.69
C ARG A 297 10.47 -0.13 27.87
N TYR A 298 9.71 0.97 27.86
CA TYR A 298 8.36 0.97 27.33
C TYR A 298 8.27 1.52 25.89
N SER A 299 9.14 2.46 25.51
CA SER A 299 9.15 3.06 24.17
C SER A 299 9.93 2.22 23.14
N HIS A 300 9.50 2.29 21.89
CA HIS A 300 10.26 1.83 20.73
C HIS A 300 11.05 2.98 20.11
N PHE A 301 12.21 2.69 19.53
CA PHE A 301 13.04 3.69 18.85
C PHE A 301 13.26 3.26 17.41
N VAL A 302 12.67 3.98 16.47
CA VAL A 302 12.80 3.75 15.03
C VAL A 302 13.77 4.78 14.48
N PHE A 303 14.89 4.32 13.91
CA PHE A 303 15.92 5.15 13.31
C PHE A 303 15.81 5.09 11.79
N VAL A 304 15.59 6.25 11.17
CA VAL A 304 15.49 6.42 9.72
C VAL A 304 16.72 7.21 9.26
N PRO A 305 17.56 6.69 8.34
CA PRO A 305 18.72 7.42 7.83
C PRO A 305 18.28 8.65 7.04
N GLY A 306 18.98 9.77 7.24
CA GLY A 306 18.82 10.99 6.45
C GLY A 306 19.66 10.98 5.17
N CYS A 307 19.49 12.00 4.33
CA CYS A 307 20.18 12.11 3.04
C CYS A 307 21.71 12.13 3.14
N SER A 308 22.25 12.63 4.25
CA SER A 308 23.70 12.80 4.51
C SER A 308 24.27 11.72 5.44
N ASP A 309 23.44 10.78 5.89
CA ASP A 309 23.89 9.62 6.66
C ASP A 309 24.60 8.59 5.78
N PHE A 310 25.05 7.49 6.39
CA PHE A 310 25.72 6.40 5.69
C PHE A 310 24.91 5.95 4.46
N CYS A 311 25.38 6.37 3.28
CA CYS A 311 24.79 5.99 2.01
C CYS A 311 25.89 5.48 1.10
N LEU A 312 25.80 4.21 0.70
CA LEU A 312 26.82 3.60 -0.16
C LEU A 312 26.90 4.27 -1.54
N ASN A 313 25.82 4.91 -2.01
CA ASN A 313 25.70 5.40 -3.40
C ASN A 313 24.98 6.75 -3.60
N GLY A 314 24.63 7.48 -2.53
CA GLY A 314 23.87 8.76 -2.62
C GLY A 314 22.48 8.65 -3.27
N ARG A 315 21.91 7.44 -3.36
CA ARG A 315 20.63 7.16 -4.04
C ARG A 315 19.60 6.65 -3.05
N SER A 316 18.36 7.09 -3.22
CA SER A 316 17.19 6.54 -2.52
C SER A 316 16.62 5.34 -3.32
N PRO A 317 16.08 4.30 -2.68
CA PRO A 317 16.04 4.10 -1.23
C PRO A 317 17.42 3.75 -0.65
N GLN A 318 17.80 4.45 0.41
CA GLN A 318 18.96 4.18 1.25
C GLN A 318 18.69 2.97 2.16
N ARG A 319 19.69 2.09 2.27
CA ARG A 319 19.64 0.96 3.19
C ARG A 319 19.71 1.43 4.66
N HIS A 320 19.27 0.57 5.57
CA HIS A 320 19.44 0.81 7.00
C HIS A 320 20.91 0.99 7.39
N ILE A 321 21.13 1.72 8.47
CA ILE A 321 22.47 1.97 9.02
C ILE A 321 23.11 0.65 9.47
N PRO A 322 24.33 0.32 9.01
CA PRO A 322 24.99 -0.95 9.35
C PRO A 322 25.16 -1.20 10.85
N ASN A 323 24.98 -2.46 11.26
CA ASN A 323 25.11 -2.91 12.66
C ASN A 323 26.47 -2.59 13.32
N MET A 324 27.53 -2.43 12.52
CA MET A 324 28.85 -2.03 13.04
C MET A 324 28.83 -0.67 13.75
N TYR A 325 27.88 0.21 13.41
CA TYR A 325 27.71 1.52 14.04
C TYR A 325 26.68 1.51 15.18
N THR A 326 25.71 0.59 15.14
CA THR A 326 24.50 0.66 15.97
C THR A 326 24.41 -0.44 17.04
N SER A 327 25.25 -1.47 16.97
CA SER A 327 25.25 -2.63 17.87
C SER A 327 25.28 -2.27 19.36
N ARG A 328 26.10 -1.30 19.77
CA ARG A 328 26.18 -0.84 21.18
C ARG A 328 24.93 -0.10 21.65
N LEU A 329 24.24 0.61 20.75
CA LEU A 329 22.96 1.23 21.09
C LEU A 329 21.91 0.13 21.27
N LYS A 330 21.82 -0.81 20.32
CA LYS A 330 20.88 -1.94 20.38
C LYS A 330 21.05 -2.79 21.63
N SER A 331 22.27 -2.97 22.14
CA SER A 331 22.49 -3.70 23.39
C SER A 331 21.95 -2.97 24.63
N LYS A 332 21.84 -1.64 24.59
CA LYS A 332 21.30 -0.82 25.70
C LYS A 332 19.81 -0.53 25.54
N VAL A 333 19.34 -0.48 24.29
CA VAL A 333 17.97 -0.18 23.91
C VAL A 333 17.47 -1.32 23.02
N PRO A 334 16.96 -2.43 23.61
CA PRO A 334 16.57 -3.62 22.84
C PRO A 334 15.44 -3.35 21.83
N LYS A 335 14.59 -2.36 22.10
CA LYS A 335 13.50 -1.92 21.22
C LYS A 335 13.94 -0.90 20.15
N ALA A 336 15.22 -0.90 19.78
CA ALA A 336 15.78 -0.04 18.74
C ALA A 336 15.77 -0.73 17.37
N ILE A 337 15.04 -0.16 16.42
CA ILE A 337 14.87 -0.65 15.04
C ILE A 337 15.52 0.37 14.09
N PHE A 338 16.35 -0.11 13.17
CA PHE A 338 16.99 0.74 12.15
C PHE A 338 16.43 0.35 10.79
N THR A 339 15.78 1.29 10.11
CA THR A 339 15.09 1.07 8.82
C THR A 339 15.79 1.80 7.67
N SER A 340 15.35 1.57 6.43
CA SER A 340 15.67 2.39 5.24
C SER A 340 14.97 3.76 5.26
N ASP A 341 15.46 4.71 4.46
CA ASP A 341 14.89 6.07 4.27
C ASP A 341 13.50 6.06 3.62
N ARG A 342 13.19 5.02 2.84
CA ARG A 342 11.83 4.64 2.44
C ARG A 342 11.48 3.35 3.13
N HIS A 343 10.50 3.40 4.02
CA HIS A 343 9.93 2.20 4.62
C HIS A 343 8.58 1.91 3.95
N LEU A 344 8.54 0.83 3.18
CA LEU A 344 7.33 0.05 3.00
C LEU A 344 7.50 -1.16 3.94
N PRO A 345 6.55 -1.46 4.83
CA PRO A 345 6.67 -2.58 5.75
C PRO A 345 6.66 -3.91 4.98
N SER A 346 7.81 -4.36 4.51
CA SER A 346 7.95 -5.73 4.02
C SER A 346 7.74 -6.68 5.20
N GLY A 347 6.69 -7.51 5.14
CA GLY A 347 6.20 -8.41 6.19
C GLY A 347 7.17 -9.49 6.72
N LEU A 348 8.49 -9.34 6.54
CA LEU A 348 9.52 -10.25 7.04
C LEU A 348 10.18 -9.79 8.35
N ASP A 349 9.99 -8.54 8.79
CA ASP A 349 10.78 -7.97 9.90
C ASP A 349 10.05 -7.83 11.25
N TYR A 350 8.82 -8.34 11.37
CA TYR A 350 8.09 -8.31 12.65
C TYR A 350 7.77 -9.73 13.14
N GLN A 351 8.68 -10.32 13.91
CA GLN A 351 8.30 -11.29 14.94
C GLN A 351 8.14 -10.51 16.25
N PHE A 352 6.89 -10.32 16.67
CA PHE A 352 6.51 -9.71 17.96
C PHE A 352 6.72 -10.67 19.12
#